data_AF-A0A0S8A7P5-F1
#
_entry.id   AF-A0A0S8A7P5-F1
#
_cell.length_a   1.000
_cell.length_b   1.000
_cell.length_c   1.000
_cell.angle_alpha   90.00
_cell.angle_beta   90.00
_cell.angle_gamma   90.00
#
_symmetry.space_group_name_H-M   'P 1'
#
loop_
_entity.id
_entity.type
_entity.pdbx_description
1 polymer ?
#
loop_
_entity_poly.entity_id
_entity_poly.type
_entity_poly.pdbx_seq_one_letter_code
_entity_poly.pdbx_strand_id
1 'polypeptide(L)' 'MDVSLTDELFEAAKPIWDAQLKHPFVTGLATGSLEVERFSRWVLQDYLYLKEFARIFAWAA' A
#
# COMPACT_ATOMS: atom_id res chain seq x y z
N MET A 1 28.65 2.56 10.23
CA MET A 1 27.97 3.51 9.34
C MET A 1 26.73 3.92 10.08
N ASP A 2 26.45 5.22 10.18
CA ASP A 2 25.18 5.68 10.76
C ASP A 2 24.02 5.10 9.95
N VAL A 3 22.96 4.73 10.67
CA VAL A 3 21.70 4.27 10.08
C VAL A 3 21.07 5.46 9.36
N SER A 4 20.55 5.26 8.16
CA SER A 4 19.91 6.36 7.43
C SER A 4 18.52 6.65 8.00
N LEU A 5 18.04 7.88 7.87
CA LEU A 5 16.65 8.23 8.24
C LEU A 5 15.62 7.30 7.58
N THR A 6 15.87 6.88 6.34
CA THR A 6 14.99 5.95 5.62
C THR A 6 14.96 4.56 6.25
N ASP A 7 16.09 4.09 6.79
CA ASP A 7 16.15 2.82 7.52
C ASP A 7 15.38 2.91 8.84
N GLU A 8 15.52 4.01 9.59
CA GLU A 8 14.77 4.22 10.84
C GLU A 8 13.25 4.23 10.60
N LEU A 9 12.78 4.95 9.57
CA LEU A 9 11.36 5.00 9.22
C LEU A 9 10.83 3.65 8.73
N PHE A 10 11.65 2.89 7.99
CA PHE A 10 11.31 1.55 7.55
C PHE A 10 11.12 0.61 8.75
N GLU A 11 12.08 0.58 9.68
CA GLU A 11 11.99 -0.27 10.88
C GLU A 11 10.77 0.10 11.74
N ALA A 12 10.45 1.38 11.85
CA ALA A 12 9.25 1.84 12.55
C ALA A 12 7.95 1.37 11.88
N ALA A 13 7.89 1.34 10.54
CA ALA A 13 6.72 0.91 9.78
C ALA A 13 6.63 -0.62 9.62
N LYS A 14 7.72 -1.35 9.85
CA LYS A 14 7.85 -2.78 9.58
C LYS A 14 6.71 -3.64 10.17
N PRO A 15 6.25 -3.45 11.42
CA PRO A 15 5.15 -4.25 11.96
C PRO A 15 3.83 -4.09 11.18
N ILE A 16 3.57 -2.89 10.65
CA ILE A 16 2.39 -2.60 9.84
C ILE A 16 2.52 -3.28 8.48
N TRP A 17 3.69 -3.20 7.86
CA TRP A 17 3.96 -3.84 6.56
C TRP A 17 3.86 -5.35 6.66
N ASP A 18 4.43 -5.95 7.70
CA ASP A 18 4.33 -7.38 7.98
C ASP A 18 2.86 -7.82 8.17
N ALA A 19 2.01 -6.98 8.75
CA ALA A 19 0.58 -7.22 8.88
C ALA A 19 -0.16 -7.09 7.53
N GLN A 20 0.19 -6.09 6.71
CA GLN A 20 -0.38 -5.90 5.37
C GLN A 20 -0.09 -7.11 4.46
N LEU A 21 1.13 -7.65 4.48
CA LEU A 21 1.51 -8.82 3.69
C LEU A 21 0.73 -10.09 4.09
N LYS A 22 0.28 -10.17 5.34
CA LYS A 22 -0.54 -11.28 5.85
C LYS A 22 -2.04 -11.04 5.69
N HIS A 23 -2.46 -9.87 5.22
CA HIS A 23 -3.87 -9.52 5.12
C HIS A 23 -4.56 -10.37 4.04
N PRO A 24 -5.79 -10.89 4.29
CA PRO A 24 -6.49 -11.78 3.36
C PRO A 24 -6.64 -11.26 1.93
N PHE A 25 -6.75 -9.94 1.77
CA PHE A 25 -6.82 -9.31 0.45
C PHE A 25 -5.50 -9.50 -0.33
N VAL A 26 -4.35 -9.23 0.30
CA VAL A 26 -3.03 -9.30 -0.33
C VAL A 26 -2.64 -10.76 -0.58
N THR A 27 -2.85 -11.64 0.40
CA THR A 27 -2.59 -13.07 0.24
C THR A 27 -3.50 -13.68 -0.81
N GLY A 28 -4.78 -13.29 -0.85
CA GLY A 28 -5.74 -13.75 -1.86
C GLY A 28 -5.39 -13.32 -3.28
N LEU A 29 -4.78 -12.13 -3.45
CA LEU A 29 -4.22 -11.72 -4.74
C LEU A 29 -3.05 -12.63 -5.13
N ALA A 30 -2.11 -12.86 -4.22
CA ALA A 30 -0.92 -13.67 -4.47
C ALA A 30 -1.26 -15.13 -4.84
N THR A 31 -2.28 -15.71 -4.20
CA THR A 31 -2.73 -17.09 -4.46
C THR A 31 -3.76 -17.21 -5.57
N GLY A 32 -4.29 -16.10 -6.08
CA GLY A 32 -5.39 -16.09 -7.05
C GLY A 32 -6.75 -16.47 -6.47
N SER A 33 -6.91 -16.52 -5.14
CA SER A 33 -8.16 -16.87 -4.46
C SER A 33 -9.02 -15.66 -4.08
N LEU A 34 -8.62 -14.44 -4.45
CA LEU A 34 -9.43 -13.24 -4.21
C LEU A 34 -10.61 -13.19 -5.20
N GLU A 35 -11.82 -13.04 -4.66
CA GLU A 35 -13.03 -12.78 -5.46
C GLU A 35 -12.83 -11.56 -6.37
N VAL A 36 -13.16 -11.71 -7.65
CA VAL A 36 -12.98 -10.67 -8.67
C VAL A 36 -13.72 -9.39 -8.28
N GLU A 37 -14.90 -9.48 -7.67
CA GLU A 37 -15.68 -8.33 -7.22
C GLU A 37 -15.02 -7.55 -6.08
N ARG A 38 -14.18 -8.19 -5.26
CA ARG A 38 -13.38 -7.48 -4.24
C ARG A 38 -12.25 -6.72 -4.91
N PHE A 39 -11.59 -7.32 -5.89
CA PHE A 39 -10.55 -6.65 -6.65
C PHE A 39 -11.10 -5.45 -7.44
N SER A 40 -12.21 -5.62 -8.16
CA SER A 40 -12.87 -4.53 -8.90
C SER A 40 -13.24 -3.35 -7.99
N ARG A 41 -13.74 -3.62 -6.78
CA ARG A 41 -14.01 -2.55 -5.79
C ARG A 41 -12.73 -1.85 -5.33
N TRP A 42 -11.66 -2.60 -5.10
CA TRP A 42 -10.37 -2.00 -4.77
C TRP A 42 -9.84 -1.10 -5.89
N VAL A 43 -9.89 -1.53 -7.17
CA VAL A 43 -9.46 -0.71 -8.31
C VAL A 43 -10.25 0.59 -8.41
N LEU A 44 -11.57 0.55 -8.19
CA LEU A 44 -12.41 1.76 -8.17
C LEU A 44 -11.98 2.73 -7.06
N GLN A 45 -11.59 2.23 -5.89
CA GLN A 45 -11.09 3.07 -4.81
C GLN A 45 -9.66 3.55 -5.08
N ASP A 46 -8.81 2.73 -5.68
CA ASP A 46 -7.43 3.08 -6.04
C ASP A 46 -7.39 4.25 -7.04
N TYR A 47 -8.35 4.31 -7.97
CA TYR A 47 -8.53 5.49 -8.82
C TYR A 47 -8.77 6.79 -8.03
N LEU A 48 -9.63 6.75 -7.01
CA LEU A 48 -9.90 7.92 -6.16
C LEU A 48 -8.66 8.29 -5.33
N TYR A 49 -7.95 7.30 -4.81
CA TYR A 49 -6.68 7.50 -4.12
C TYR A 49 -5.64 8.18 -5.02
N LEU A 50 -5.42 7.66 -6.23
CA LEU A 50 -4.44 8.19 -7.18
C LEU A 50 -4.73 9.63 -7.61
N LYS A 51 -6.01 9.97 -7.77
CA LYS A 51 -6.43 11.34 -8.09
C LYS A 51 -5.97 12.34 -7.02
N GLU A 52 -6.18 12.02 -5.74
CA GLU A 52 -5.75 12.91 -4.66
C GLU A 52 -4.24 12.82 -4.40
N PHE A 53 -3.64 11.64 -4.57
CA PHE A 53 -2.19 11.45 -4.47
C PHE A 53 -1.43 12.31 -5.50
N ALA A 54 -1.92 12.41 -6.73
CA ALA A 54 -1.36 13.30 -7.75
C ALA A 54 -1.37 14.79 -7.34
N ARG A 55 -2.39 15.22 -6.58
CA ARG A 55 -2.47 16.60 -6.09
C ARG A 55 -1.43 16.91 -5.02
N ILE A 56 -1.06 15.92 -4.19
CA ILE A 56 0.02 16.05 -3.21
C ILE A 56 1.34 16.37 -3.94
N PHE A 57 1.66 15.66 -5.03
CA PHE A 57 2.84 15.97 -5.83
C PHE A 57 2.75 17.35 -6.48
N ALA A 58 1.58 17.74 -6.98
CA ALA A 58 1.38 19.08 -7.53
C ALA A 58 1.55 20.19 -6.49
N TRP A 59 1.38 19.91 -5.19
CA TRP A 59 1.62 20.88 -4.11
C TRP A 59 3.06 20.90 -3.62
N ALA A 60 3.78 19.77 -3.75
CA ALA A 60 5.17 19.64 -3.32
C ALA A 60 6.17 20.19 -4.35
N ALA A 61 5.76 20.33 -5.61
CA ALA A 61 6.53 20.90 -6.71
C ALA A 61 6.47 22.44 -6.73
#